data_AF-A0A6C0IF96-F1
#
_entry.id   AF-A0A6C0IF96-F1
#
_cell.length_a   1.000
_cell.length_b   1.000
_cell.length_c   1.000
_cell.angle_alpha   90.00
_cell.angle_beta   90.00
_cell.angle_gamma   90.00
#
_symmetry.space_group_name_H-M   'P 1'
#
loop_
_entity.id
_entity.type
_entity.pdbx_description
1 polymer ?
#
loop_
_entity_poly.entity_id
_entity_poly.type
_entity_poly.pdbx_seq_one_letter_code
_entity_poly.pdbx_strand_id
1 'polypeptide(L)'
;MYKILIFFIVIIIIFGLNYWCHLIGMDFYKDQPTNYKIHDLLHSVLPDLHDYHISIDIIGFIAVIPAIMYFNQELTIEFLTKFLIIMLIRAFTIVSTVLPKYERCDTKFDYRNFILGGCYDKIFSGHTSFILLLTLLYYREHIINLPTLFVMNIINMLAIIATRSHYTVDVLIAIFVTTTIFNVKI
;
A
#
# COMPACT_ATOMS: atom_id res chain seq x y z
N MET A 1 28.41 3.78 -8.30
CA MET A 1 28.31 4.67 -7.11
C MET A 1 27.09 5.60 -7.18
N TYR A 2 26.93 6.41 -8.24
CA TYR A 2 25.81 7.37 -8.36
C TYR A 2 24.40 6.74 -8.33
N LYS A 3 24.19 5.59 -8.99
CA LYS A 3 22.90 4.87 -8.96
C LYS A 3 22.48 4.41 -7.56
N ILE A 4 23.44 3.93 -6.77
CA ILE A 4 23.21 3.49 -5.38
C ILE A 4 22.86 4.70 -4.52
N LEU A 5 23.56 5.82 -4.70
CA LEU A 5 23.26 7.06 -3.99
C LEU A 5 21.84 7.56 -4.30
N ILE A 6 21.43 7.57 -5.57
CA ILE A 6 20.05 7.95 -5.96
C ILE A 6 19.03 7.05 -5.26
N PHE A 7 19.25 5.73 -5.26
CA PHE A 7 18.34 4.78 -4.61
C PHE A 7 18.12 5.11 -3.13
N PHE A 8 19.19 5.37 -2.38
CA PHE A 8 19.08 5.76 -0.97
C PHE A 8 18.39 7.12 -0.78
N ILE A 9 18.67 8.09 -1.65
CA ILE A 9 18.00 9.39 -1.61
C ILE A 9 16.48 9.22 -1.79
N VAL A 10 16.05 8.41 -2.76
CA VAL A 10 14.61 8.15 -3.00
C VAL A 10 13.97 7.49 -1.78
N ILE A 11 14.64 6.53 -1.16
CA ILE A 11 14.15 5.88 0.06
C ILE A 11 13.98 6.89 1.21
N ILE A 12 14.98 7.76 1.42
CA ILE A 12 14.91 8.80 2.45
C ILE A 12 13.74 9.75 2.18
N ILE A 13 13.52 10.14 0.92
CA ILE A 13 12.38 10.98 0.53
C ILE A 13 11.06 10.28 0.86
N ILE A 14 10.89 9.00 0.50
CA ILE A 14 9.67 8.23 0.78
C ILE A 14 9.38 8.20 2.27
N PHE A 15 10.35 7.82 3.10
CA PHE A 15 10.16 7.77 4.55
C PHE A 15 9.92 9.15 5.17
N GLY A 16 10.63 10.17 4.69
CA GLY A 16 10.43 11.55 5.14
C GLY A 16 9.02 12.05 4.84
N LEU A 17 8.50 11.79 3.65
CA LEU A 17 7.12 12.16 3.26
C LEU A 17 6.06 11.36 4.01
N ASN A 18 6.27 10.06 4.25
CA ASN A 18 5.36 9.27 5.08
C ASN A 18 5.26 9.81 6.52
N TYR A 19 6.41 10.16 7.11
CA TYR A 19 6.44 10.79 8.42
C TYR A 19 5.78 12.17 8.41
N TRP A 20 6.00 12.96 7.36
CA TRP A 20 5.36 14.26 7.20
C TRP A 20 3.83 14.11 7.10
N CYS A 21 3.31 13.18 6.30
CA CYS A 21 1.88 12.88 6.22
C CYS A 21 1.28 12.62 7.61
N HIS A 22 1.96 11.84 8.44
CA HIS A 22 1.54 11.58 9.81
C HIS A 22 1.48 12.86 10.66
N LEU A 23 2.50 13.72 10.59
CA LEU A 23 2.52 14.99 11.32
C LEU A 23 1.41 15.96 10.89
N ILE A 24 1.18 16.13 9.58
CA ILE A 24 0.09 16.99 9.09
C ILE A 24 -1.25 16.43 9.54
N GLY A 25 -1.46 15.12 9.44
CA GLY A 25 -2.70 14.48 9.86
C GLY A 25 -2.98 14.66 11.35
N MET A 26 -1.96 14.52 12.20
CA MET A 26 -2.08 14.78 13.64
C MET A 26 -2.45 16.24 13.92
N ASP A 27 -1.78 17.19 13.28
CA ASP A 27 -2.01 18.62 13.48
C ASP A 27 -3.41 19.04 13.02
N PHE A 28 -3.84 18.60 11.83
CA PHE A 28 -5.15 18.92 11.26
C PHE A 28 -6.32 18.40 12.10
N TYR A 29 -6.19 17.18 12.65
CA TYR A 29 -7.25 16.54 13.44
C TYR A 29 -7.11 16.75 14.96
N LYS A 30 -6.13 17.52 15.43
CA LYS A 30 -5.92 17.76 16.87
C LYS A 30 -7.12 18.42 17.54
N ASP A 31 -7.70 19.41 16.85
CA ASP A 31 -8.76 20.27 17.39
C ASP A 31 -10.12 20.06 16.69
N GLN A 32 -10.22 19.09 15.77
CA GLN A 32 -11.45 18.79 15.04
C GLN A 32 -12.12 17.52 15.57
N PRO A 33 -13.47 17.49 15.67
CA PRO A 33 -14.17 16.24 15.91
C PRO A 33 -13.86 15.27 14.76
N THR A 34 -13.38 14.07 15.09
CA THR A 34 -12.98 13.02 14.14
C THR A 34 -14.14 12.44 13.31
N ASN A 35 -15.31 13.06 13.36
CA ASN A 35 -16.58 12.50 12.87
C ASN A 35 -16.90 12.84 11.41
N TYR A 36 -15.97 13.43 10.67
CA TYR A 36 -16.13 13.63 9.23
C TYR A 36 -15.95 12.30 8.50
N LYS A 37 -17.03 11.50 8.49
CA LYS A 37 -17.07 10.22 7.80
C LYS A 37 -17.26 10.48 6.30
N ILE A 38 -16.25 10.14 5.51
CA ILE A 38 -16.40 10.10 4.05
C ILE A 38 -17.26 8.89 3.70
N HIS A 39 -18.22 9.08 2.81
CA HIS A 39 -19.01 7.98 2.28
C HIS A 39 -18.13 7.13 1.35
N ASP A 40 -17.92 5.88 1.72
CA ASP A 40 -17.21 4.89 0.92
C ASP A 40 -18.14 3.71 0.60
N LEU A 41 -18.26 3.40 -0.69
CA LEU A 41 -19.22 2.42 -1.20
C LEU A 41 -19.04 1.05 -0.54
N LEU A 42 -17.82 0.52 -0.53
CA LEU A 42 -17.60 -0.82 0.04
C LEU A 42 -17.50 -0.79 1.56
N HIS A 43 -17.18 0.34 2.19
CA HIS A 43 -17.36 0.44 3.64
C HIS A 43 -18.81 0.36 4.07
N SER A 44 -19.76 0.79 3.23
CA SER A 44 -21.18 0.69 3.54
C SER A 44 -21.75 -0.73 3.42
N VAL A 45 -21.08 -1.60 2.65
CA VAL A 45 -21.56 -2.96 2.34
C VAL A 45 -20.79 -4.03 3.11
N LEU A 46 -19.48 -3.89 3.25
CA LEU A 46 -18.62 -4.90 3.89
C LEU A 46 -18.67 -4.80 5.41
N PRO A 47 -18.52 -5.94 6.13
CA PRO A 47 -18.43 -5.93 7.59
C PRO A 47 -17.21 -5.13 8.06
N ASP A 48 -17.32 -4.56 9.25
CA ASP A 48 -16.19 -3.91 9.91
C ASP A 48 -15.31 -4.97 10.58
N LEU A 49 -14.12 -5.17 10.01
CA LEU A 49 -13.11 -6.13 10.49
C LEU A 49 -11.86 -5.40 11.00
N HIS A 50 -11.96 -4.16 11.46
CA HIS A 50 -10.81 -3.35 11.85
C HIS A 50 -9.85 -4.04 12.84
N ASP A 51 -10.39 -4.81 13.77
CA ASP A 51 -9.60 -5.53 14.78
C ASP A 51 -8.65 -6.56 14.14
N TYR A 52 -8.93 -7.00 12.92
CA TYR A 52 -8.12 -7.94 12.14
C TYR A 52 -7.15 -7.24 11.18
N HIS A 53 -6.87 -5.94 11.31
CA HIS A 53 -5.98 -5.20 10.40
C HIS A 53 -4.57 -5.81 10.25
N ILE A 54 -4.06 -6.53 11.25
CA ILE A 54 -2.78 -7.27 11.18
C ILE A 54 -2.80 -8.36 10.10
N SER A 55 -3.97 -8.93 9.79
CA SER A 55 -4.10 -9.98 8.78
C SER A 55 -3.63 -9.53 7.39
N ILE A 56 -3.75 -8.24 7.06
CA ILE A 56 -3.28 -7.69 5.79
C ILE A 56 -1.76 -7.82 5.65
N ASP A 57 -1.02 -7.51 6.73
CA ASP A 57 0.42 -7.64 6.74
C ASP A 57 0.84 -9.10 6.57
N ILE A 58 0.11 -10.02 7.22
CA ILE A 58 0.31 -11.48 7.10
C ILE A 58 0.09 -11.95 5.66
N ILE A 59 -0.97 -11.48 4.98
CA ILE A 59 -1.21 -11.78 3.56
C ILE A 59 -0.03 -11.30 2.71
N GLY A 60 0.47 -10.09 2.98
CA GLY A 60 1.70 -9.55 2.41
C GLY A 60 2.88 -10.51 2.51
N PHE A 61 3.20 -10.95 3.72
CA PHE A 61 4.33 -11.85 3.98
C PHE A 61 4.15 -13.22 3.33
N ILE A 62 2.96 -13.81 3.39
CA ILE A 62 2.67 -15.09 2.73
C ILE A 62 2.87 -14.98 1.22
N ALA A 63 2.42 -13.87 0.62
CA ALA A 63 2.57 -13.65 -0.80
C ALA A 63 4.03 -13.56 -1.26
N VAL A 64 4.99 -13.25 -0.38
CA VAL A 64 6.43 -13.19 -0.71
C VAL A 64 7.08 -14.58 -0.79
N ILE A 65 6.50 -15.61 -0.16
CA ILE A 65 7.11 -16.96 -0.11
C ILE A 65 7.46 -17.50 -1.50
N PRO A 66 6.59 -17.44 -2.52
CA PRO A 66 6.97 -17.88 -3.87
C PRO A 66 8.10 -17.03 -4.48
N ALA A 67 8.19 -15.74 -4.19
CA ALA A 67 9.28 -14.90 -4.71
C ALA A 67 10.64 -15.38 -4.19
N ILE A 68 10.74 -15.76 -2.91
CA ILE A 68 12.00 -16.27 -2.35
C ILE A 68 12.48 -17.52 -3.09
N MET A 69 11.54 -18.36 -3.54
CA MET A 69 11.85 -19.64 -4.22
C MET A 69 12.11 -19.49 -5.72
N TYR A 70 11.39 -18.58 -6.38
CA TYR A 70 11.36 -18.50 -7.85
C TYR A 70 12.00 -17.24 -8.43
N PHE A 71 12.18 -16.16 -7.66
CA PHE A 71 12.77 -14.94 -8.22
C PHE A 71 14.28 -15.10 -8.40
N ASN A 72 14.74 -14.83 -9.61
CA ASN A 72 16.15 -14.61 -9.89
C ASN A 72 16.54 -13.15 -9.58
N GLN A 73 17.81 -12.83 -9.77
CA GLN A 73 18.34 -11.49 -9.51
C GLN A 73 17.67 -10.42 -10.39
N GLU A 74 17.40 -10.72 -11.66
CA GLU A 74 16.80 -9.77 -12.62
C GLU A 74 15.37 -9.41 -12.20
N LEU A 75 14.56 -10.42 -11.88
CA LEU A 75 13.18 -10.27 -11.45
C LEU A 75 13.08 -9.54 -10.11
N THR A 76 14.02 -9.80 -9.21
CA THR A 76 14.14 -9.08 -7.94
C THR A 76 14.44 -7.60 -8.17
N ILE A 77 15.38 -7.28 -9.05
CA ILE A 77 15.71 -5.89 -9.40
C ILE A 77 14.52 -5.20 -10.07
N GLU A 78 13.82 -5.88 -10.98
CA GLU A 78 12.63 -5.36 -11.64
C GLU A 78 11.53 -5.04 -10.62
N PHE A 79 11.20 -5.99 -9.74
CA PHE A 79 10.22 -5.79 -8.68
C PHE A 79 10.58 -4.61 -7.79
N LEU A 80 11.82 -4.57 -7.28
CA LEU A 80 12.27 -3.50 -6.39
C LEU A 80 12.23 -2.13 -7.08
N THR A 81 12.62 -2.05 -8.35
CA THR A 81 12.62 -0.78 -9.09
C THR A 81 11.20 -0.29 -9.35
N LYS A 82 10.30 -1.18 -9.82
CA LYS A 82 8.88 -0.85 -10.05
C LYS A 82 8.19 -0.46 -8.75
N PHE A 83 8.41 -1.23 -7.69
CA PHE A 83 7.81 -0.95 -6.40
C PHE A 83 8.33 0.36 -5.80
N LEU A 84 9.61 0.68 -5.96
CA LEU A 84 10.16 1.97 -5.50
C LEU A 84 9.50 3.16 -6.22
N ILE A 85 9.27 3.06 -7.53
CA ILE A 85 8.55 4.10 -8.29
C ILE A 85 7.11 4.26 -7.78
N ILE A 86 6.41 3.14 -7.56
CA ILE A 86 5.06 3.15 -7.00
C ILE A 86 5.03 3.81 -5.62
N MET A 87 5.98 3.46 -4.74
CA MET A 87 6.08 4.01 -3.39
C MET A 87 6.40 5.51 -3.40
N LEU A 88 7.18 5.99 -4.37
CA LEU A 88 7.41 7.41 -4.57
C LEU A 88 6.12 8.15 -4.97
N ILE A 89 5.34 7.60 -5.90
CA ILE A 89 4.04 8.16 -6.29
C ILE A 89 3.11 8.21 -5.07
N ARG A 90 3.02 7.11 -4.31
CA ARG A 90 2.26 7.05 -3.06
C ARG A 90 2.66 8.17 -2.11
N ALA A 91 3.95 8.31 -1.82
CA ALA A 91 4.48 9.30 -0.87
C ALA A 91 4.05 10.73 -1.21
N PHE A 92 4.03 11.10 -2.50
CA PHE A 92 3.51 12.40 -2.93
C PHE A 92 1.99 12.51 -2.78
N THR A 93 1.24 11.47 -3.15
CA THR A 93 -0.24 11.50 -3.06
C THR A 93 -0.74 11.66 -1.62
N ILE A 94 -0.14 10.97 -0.65
CA ILE A 94 -0.61 10.98 0.74
C ILE A 94 -0.28 12.28 1.48
N VAL A 95 0.75 13.01 1.04
CA VAL A 95 1.08 14.33 1.59
C VAL A 95 0.23 15.42 0.93
N SER A 96 -0.20 15.21 -0.32
CA SER A 96 -0.95 16.21 -1.08
C SER A 96 -2.35 16.48 -0.53
N THR A 97 -2.95 15.54 0.18
CA THR A 97 -4.27 15.69 0.79
C THR A 97 -4.39 14.78 2.00
N VAL A 98 -4.93 15.30 3.10
CA VAL A 98 -5.13 14.55 4.33
C VAL A 98 -6.58 14.07 4.34
N LEU A 99 -6.80 12.76 4.38
CA LEU A 99 -8.13 12.19 4.54
C LEU A 99 -8.38 11.77 6.00
N PRO A 100 -9.65 11.68 6.42
CA PRO A 100 -10.01 11.20 7.74
C PRO A 100 -9.50 9.79 7.99
N LYS A 101 -8.88 9.59 9.15
CA LYS A 101 -8.55 8.26 9.67
C LYS A 101 -9.82 7.55 10.17
N TYR A 102 -9.75 6.23 10.27
CA TYR A 102 -10.77 5.48 11.01
C TYR A 102 -10.70 5.82 12.50
N GLU A 103 -11.85 5.95 13.16
CA GLU A 103 -11.95 6.44 14.55
C GLU A 103 -11.08 5.65 15.52
N ARG A 104 -11.12 4.32 15.43
CA ARG A 104 -10.39 3.41 16.32
C ARG A 104 -8.91 3.21 15.93
N CYS A 105 -8.42 3.91 14.91
CA CYS A 105 -7.03 3.79 14.49
C CYS A 105 -6.09 4.48 15.50
N ASP A 106 -5.10 3.73 15.99
CA ASP A 106 -4.10 4.22 16.95
C ASP A 106 -3.09 5.14 16.27
N THR A 107 -3.07 6.41 16.68
CA THR A 107 -2.16 7.43 16.14
C THR A 107 -0.78 7.38 16.78
N LYS A 108 -0.49 6.46 17.71
CA LYS A 108 0.87 6.29 18.21
C LYS A 108 1.81 5.96 17.07
N PHE A 109 2.83 6.80 16.90
CA PHE A 109 3.84 6.56 15.90
C PHE A 109 4.81 5.47 16.38
N ASP A 110 4.60 4.25 15.90
CA ASP A 110 5.47 3.11 16.16
C ASP A 110 6.27 2.74 14.90
N TYR A 111 7.32 1.93 15.06
CA TYR A 111 8.17 1.45 13.95
C TYR A 111 7.36 0.77 12.84
N ARG A 112 6.27 0.08 13.19
CA ARG A 112 5.34 -0.50 12.23
C ARG A 112 4.71 0.58 11.33
N ASN A 113 4.22 1.67 11.92
CA ASN A 113 3.57 2.77 11.20
C ASN A 113 4.57 3.54 10.31
N PHE A 114 5.83 3.60 10.73
CA PHE A 114 6.91 4.18 9.92
C PHE A 114 7.19 3.37 8.64
N ILE A 115 7.14 2.03 8.72
CA ILE A 115 7.49 1.14 7.61
C ILE A 115 6.29 0.84 6.71
N LEU A 116 5.13 0.52 7.30
CA LEU A 116 3.95 0.02 6.58
C LEU A 116 2.91 1.09 6.27
N GLY A 117 3.04 2.28 6.88
CA GLY A 117 2.08 3.38 6.75
C GLY A 117 1.27 3.57 8.02
N GLY A 118 0.80 4.81 8.24
CA GLY A 118 0.07 5.20 9.46
C GLY A 118 -1.43 5.43 9.24
N CYS A 119 -2.13 5.86 10.28
CA CYS A 119 -3.58 6.08 10.23
C CYS A 119 -4.05 7.13 9.20
N TYR A 120 -3.21 8.13 8.92
CA TYR A 120 -3.51 9.21 7.96
C TYR A 120 -3.03 8.90 6.54
N ASP A 121 -2.36 7.76 6.35
CA ASP A 121 -1.88 7.27 5.07
C ASP A 121 -3.04 6.69 4.27
N LYS A 122 -3.80 7.60 3.66
CA LYS A 122 -5.01 7.36 2.88
C LYS A 122 -4.82 8.04 1.53
N ILE A 123 -5.59 7.66 0.51
CA ILE A 123 -5.48 8.01 -0.93
C ILE A 123 -4.81 6.94 -1.77
N PHE A 124 -3.82 6.21 -1.25
CA PHE A 124 -3.10 5.23 -2.05
C PHE A 124 -2.71 4.00 -1.21
N SER A 125 -3.21 2.81 -1.58
CA SER A 125 -2.90 1.57 -0.86
C SER A 125 -1.59 0.92 -1.29
N GLY A 126 -0.57 1.00 -0.43
CA GLY A 126 0.71 0.32 -0.63
C GLY A 126 0.60 -1.21 -0.64
N HIS A 127 -0.19 -1.80 0.26
CA HIS A 127 -0.41 -3.26 0.30
C HIS A 127 -1.07 -3.78 -0.97
N THR A 128 -2.06 -3.05 -1.50
CA THR A 128 -2.70 -3.41 -2.77
C THR A 128 -1.67 -3.43 -3.90
N SER A 129 -0.88 -2.35 -4.03
CA SER A 129 0.16 -2.27 -5.05
C SER A 129 1.23 -3.35 -4.92
N PHE A 130 1.65 -3.65 -3.70
CA PHE A 130 2.64 -4.68 -3.43
C PHE A 130 2.15 -6.06 -3.90
N ILE A 131 0.98 -6.49 -3.45
CA ILE A 131 0.39 -7.79 -3.81
C ILE A 131 0.11 -7.85 -5.31
N LEU A 132 -0.46 -6.79 -5.89
CA LEU A 132 -0.80 -6.77 -7.31
C LEU A 132 0.44 -6.83 -8.20
N LEU A 133 1.47 -6.04 -7.90
CA LEU A 133 2.73 -6.08 -8.66
C LEU A 133 3.37 -7.46 -8.58
N LEU A 134 3.42 -8.03 -7.37
CA LEU A 134 4.03 -9.32 -7.11
C LEU A 134 3.30 -10.45 -7.85
N THR A 135 1.97 -10.49 -7.77
CA THR A 135 1.15 -11.48 -8.46
C THR A 135 1.14 -11.32 -9.98
N LEU A 136 1.23 -10.09 -10.51
CA LEU A 136 1.41 -9.85 -11.95
C LEU A 136 2.74 -10.43 -12.45
N LEU A 137 3.83 -10.27 -11.69
CA LEU A 137 5.12 -10.92 -12.01
C LEU A 137 5.00 -12.44 -11.91
N TYR A 138 4.36 -12.98 -10.88
CA TYR A 138 4.12 -14.43 -10.77
C TYR A 138 3.33 -14.99 -11.95
N TYR A 139 2.33 -14.27 -12.42
CA TYR A 139 1.54 -14.68 -13.58
C TYR A 139 2.38 -14.64 -14.86
N ARG A 140 3.20 -13.59 -15.05
CA ARG A 140 4.10 -13.46 -16.20
C ARG A 140 5.12 -14.59 -16.26
N GLU A 141 5.69 -14.97 -15.12
CA GLU A 141 6.67 -16.06 -15.01
C GLU A 141 6.01 -17.45 -14.89
N HIS A 142 4.70 -17.56 -15.12
CA HIS A 142 3.93 -18.81 -15.04
C HIS A 142 4.00 -19.54 -13.69
N ILE A 143 4.30 -18.84 -12.60
CA ILE A 143 4.30 -19.37 -11.22
C ILE A 143 2.86 -19.58 -10.74
N ILE A 144 1.94 -18.69 -11.13
CA ILE A 144 0.51 -18.80 -10.85
C ILE A 144 -0.31 -18.71 -12.15
N ASN A 145 -1.54 -19.23 -12.11
CA ASN A 145 -2.49 -19.09 -13.21
C ASN A 145 -3.38 -17.84 -13.05
N LEU A 146 -4.14 -17.52 -14.11
CA LEU A 146 -5.00 -16.34 -14.15
C LEU A 146 -6.09 -16.34 -13.06
N PRO A 147 -6.82 -17.45 -12.81
CA PRO A 147 -7.75 -17.52 -11.68
C PRO A 147 -7.11 -17.20 -10.32
N THR A 148 -5.93 -17.75 -10.04
CA THR A 148 -5.20 -17.49 -8.80
C THR A 148 -4.81 -16.02 -8.67
N LEU A 149 -4.37 -15.37 -9.76
CA LEU A 149 -4.09 -13.94 -9.78
C LEU A 149 -5.31 -13.12 -9.35
N PHE A 150 -6.49 -13.40 -9.92
CA PHE A 150 -7.71 -12.66 -9.56
C PHE A 150 -8.13 -12.93 -8.12
N VAL A 151 -8.15 -14.20 -7.70
CA VAL A 151 -8.60 -14.59 -6.35
C VAL A 151 -7.71 -13.94 -5.28
N MET A 152 -6.38 -14.01 -5.42
CA MET A 152 -5.46 -13.40 -4.46
C MET A 152 -5.66 -11.89 -4.34
N ASN A 153 -5.79 -11.19 -5.47
CA ASN A 153 -5.96 -9.73 -5.47
C ASN A 153 -7.33 -9.31 -4.93
N ILE A 154 -8.41 -9.99 -5.33
CA ILE A 154 -9.76 -9.68 -4.83
C ILE A 154 -9.83 -9.89 -3.31
N ILE A 155 -9.30 -11.01 -2.80
CA ILE A 155 -9.28 -11.27 -1.36
C ILE A 155 -8.47 -10.20 -0.63
N ASN A 156 -7.27 -9.86 -1.12
CA ASN A 156 -6.44 -8.82 -0.52
C ASN A 156 -7.15 -7.46 -0.48
N MET A 157 -7.75 -7.04 -1.59
CA MET A 157 -8.45 -5.76 -1.70
C MET A 157 -9.69 -5.71 -0.78
N LEU A 158 -10.48 -6.78 -0.75
CA LEU A 158 -11.63 -6.87 0.15
C LEU A 158 -11.21 -6.86 1.63
N ALA A 159 -10.12 -7.56 1.98
CA ALA A 159 -9.57 -7.55 3.33
C ALA A 159 -9.14 -6.14 3.74
N ILE A 160 -8.40 -5.43 2.89
CA ILE A 160 -7.94 -4.05 3.12
C ILE A 160 -9.10 -3.09 3.39
N ILE A 161 -10.20 -3.23 2.65
CA ILE A 161 -11.36 -2.37 2.76
C ILE A 161 -12.23 -2.77 3.98
N ALA A 162 -12.40 -4.06 4.23
CA ALA A 162 -13.18 -4.57 5.36
C ALA A 162 -12.56 -4.19 6.71
N THR A 163 -11.23 -4.20 6.82
CA THR A 163 -10.52 -3.76 8.04
C THR A 163 -10.44 -2.23 8.20
N ARG A 164 -11.06 -1.46 7.28
CA ARG A 164 -10.99 0.01 7.24
C ARG A 164 -9.56 0.55 7.14
N SER A 165 -8.63 -0.27 6.65
CA SER A 165 -7.23 0.12 6.45
C SER A 165 -7.08 1.09 5.30
N HIS A 166 -7.96 1.02 4.29
CA HIS A 166 -8.03 2.00 3.20
C HIS A 166 -9.46 2.19 2.70
N TYR A 167 -9.68 3.31 2.01
CA TYR A 167 -10.90 3.53 1.24
C TYR A 167 -10.87 2.73 -0.06
N THR A 168 -12.03 2.49 -0.64
CA THR A 168 -12.21 1.86 -1.95
C THR A 168 -11.43 2.61 -3.04
N VAL A 169 -11.45 3.95 -2.99
CA VAL A 169 -10.72 4.78 -3.97
C VAL A 169 -9.20 4.56 -3.89
N ASP A 170 -8.65 4.36 -2.68
CA ASP A 170 -7.23 4.11 -2.48
C ASP A 170 -6.79 2.81 -3.17
N VAL A 171 -7.65 1.81 -3.16
CA VAL A 171 -7.46 0.51 -3.82
C VAL A 171 -7.55 0.66 -5.34
N LEU A 172 -8.52 1.42 -5.85
CA LEU A 172 -8.66 1.66 -7.29
C LEU A 172 -7.47 2.42 -7.87
N ILE A 173 -6.98 3.45 -7.17
CA ILE A 173 -5.78 4.19 -7.55
C ILE A 173 -4.57 3.25 -7.56
N ALA A 174 -4.42 2.42 -6.52
CA ALA A 174 -3.35 1.43 -6.46
C ALA A 174 -3.39 0.46 -7.64
N ILE A 175 -4.57 -0.04 -8.05
CA ILE A 175 -4.71 -0.88 -9.24
C ILE A 175 -4.18 -0.15 -10.47
N PHE A 176 -4.72 1.04 -10.76
CA PHE A 176 -4.37 1.80 -11.97
C PHE A 176 -2.87 2.10 -12.05
N VAL A 177 -2.28 2.61 -10.97
CA VAL A 177 -0.86 2.97 -10.95
C VAL A 177 0.00 1.72 -11.07
N THR A 178 -0.32 0.65 -10.34
CA THR A 178 0.47 -0.59 -10.38
C THR A 178 0.44 -1.24 -11.76
N THR A 179 -0.72 -1.35 -12.40
CA THR A 179 -0.81 -1.90 -13.76
C THR A 179 -0.09 -1.02 -14.78
N THR A 180 -0.09 0.30 -14.57
CA THR A 180 0.64 1.22 -15.44
C THR A 180 2.15 1.01 -15.31
N ILE A 181 2.68 1.01 -14.07
CA ILE A 181 4.11 0.81 -13.80
C ILE A 181 4.57 -0.60 -14.19
N PHE A 182 3.72 -1.62 -14.03
CA PHE A 182 4.03 -2.98 -14.49
C PHE A 182 4.37 -3.03 -15.98
N ASN A 183 3.69 -2.23 -16.81
CA ASN A 183 3.92 -2.19 -18.26
C ASN A 183 5.11 -1.31 -18.68
N VAL A 184 5.71 -0.56 -17.76
CA VAL A 184 6.93 0.22 -18.04
C VAL A 184 8.12 -0.72 -18.19
N LYS A 185 8.87 -0.57 -19.30
CA LYS A 185 10.14 -1.27 -19.52
C LYS A 185 11.25 -0.63 -18.69
N ILE A 186 12.01 -1.43 -17.98
CA ILE A 186 13.12 -1.03 -17.09
C ILE A 186 14.38 -1.75 -17.54
#